data_AF-A0ABD2XRU7-F1
#
_entry.id   AF-A0ABD2XRU7-F1
#
_cell.length_a   1.000
_cell.length_b   1.000
_cell.length_c   1.000
_cell.angle_alpha   90.00
_cell.angle_beta   90.00
_cell.angle_gamma   90.00
#
_symmetry.space_group_name_H-M   'P 1'
#
loop_
_entity.id
_entity.type
_entity.pdbx_description
1 polymer ?
#
loop_
_entity_poly.entity_id
_entity_poly.type
_entity_poly.pdbx_seq_one_letter_code
_entity_poly.pdbx_strand_id
1 'polypeptide(L)'
;MPKWPFQLPAILVGDGRLGGISGTISAYESLKLHGYDVAFVVFEDHSLVNEICHDLTEWLEKSQTVFSSLKEIMLSAFHGRMQRLHDMWKRARDIFWWPFTQHEIVPIENITVIDSRCGKKFAIHKADSYDLIAQQFDACASRWTQGLDINLQVRHLDSSERVDYTSYSF
;
A
#
# COMPACT_ATOMS: atom_id res chain seq x y z
N MET A 1 4.48 1.99 15.04
CA MET A 1 5.62 1.39 14.31
C MET A 1 6.11 2.38 13.26
N PRO A 2 7.42 2.47 12.96
CA PRO A 2 7.90 3.33 11.88
C PRO A 2 7.28 2.85 10.56
N LYS A 3 6.56 3.76 9.87
CA LYS A 3 5.94 3.48 8.57
C LYS A 3 7.05 3.26 7.53
N TRP A 4 7.12 2.05 6.97
CA TRP A 4 8.01 1.75 5.85
C TRP A 4 7.66 2.67 4.66
N PRO A 5 8.65 3.29 3.99
CA PRO A 5 8.36 4.29 2.95
C PRO A 5 7.88 3.68 1.62
N PHE A 6 7.89 2.36 1.49
CA PHE A 6 7.54 1.65 0.27
C PHE A 6 6.16 1.01 0.40
N GLN A 7 5.24 1.38 -0.49
CA GLN A 7 3.93 0.73 -0.63
C GLN A 7 4.04 -0.60 -1.37
N LEU A 8 4.85 -1.53 -0.86
CA LEU A 8 4.93 -2.88 -1.46
C LEU A 8 3.58 -3.60 -1.29
N PRO A 9 3.19 -4.45 -2.26
CA PRO A 9 2.02 -5.30 -2.11
C PRO A 9 2.22 -6.19 -0.87
N ALA A 10 1.29 -6.10 0.06
CA ALA A 10 1.31 -6.83 1.32
C ALA A 10 0.38 -8.04 1.26
N ILE A 11 0.70 -9.07 2.04
CA ILE A 11 -0.19 -10.18 2.31
C ILE A 11 -0.59 -10.11 3.77
N LEU A 12 -1.87 -10.33 4.05
CA LEU A 12 -2.36 -10.49 5.41
C LEU A 12 -2.55 -11.99 5.69
N VAL A 13 -1.92 -12.49 6.75
CA VAL A 13 -2.22 -13.82 7.27
C VAL A 13 -3.31 -13.65 8.32
N GLY A 14 -4.52 -14.11 7.99
CA GLY A 14 -5.68 -14.07 8.87
C GLY A 14 -5.79 -15.30 9.76
N ASP A 15 -6.70 -15.23 10.72
CA ASP A 15 -7.00 -16.31 11.65
C ASP A 15 -8.28 -17.05 11.22
N GLY A 16 -8.15 -18.33 10.90
CA GLY A 16 -9.26 -19.21 10.50
C GLY A 16 -10.09 -19.77 11.66
N ARG A 17 -9.72 -19.50 12.92
CA ARG A 17 -10.42 -20.02 14.10
C ARG A 17 -11.75 -19.30 14.35
N LEU A 18 -12.59 -19.87 15.23
CA LEU A 18 -13.80 -19.20 15.68
C LEU A 18 -13.47 -17.84 16.32
N GLY A 19 -14.04 -16.77 15.79
CA GLY A 19 -13.74 -15.39 16.18
C GLY A 19 -12.63 -14.71 15.36
N GLY A 20 -11.86 -15.48 14.58
CA GLY A 20 -10.75 -14.98 13.76
C GLY A 20 -11.16 -14.10 12.58
N ILE A 21 -12.41 -14.22 12.10
CA ILE A 21 -12.98 -13.38 11.04
C ILE A 21 -12.94 -11.90 11.45
N SER A 22 -13.47 -11.56 12.63
CA SER A 22 -13.50 -10.17 13.12
C SER A 22 -12.09 -9.61 13.33
N GLY A 23 -11.18 -10.43 13.88
CA GLY A 23 -9.78 -10.07 14.05
C GLY A 23 -9.07 -9.79 12.72
N THR A 24 -9.35 -10.61 11.71
CA THR A 24 -8.75 -10.44 10.38
C THR A 24 -9.30 -9.21 9.67
N ILE A 25 -10.61 -8.95 9.75
CA ILE A 25 -11.22 -7.73 9.20
C ILE A 25 -10.61 -6.50 9.87
N SER A 26 -10.53 -6.50 11.21
CA SER A 26 -9.94 -5.39 11.98
C SER A 26 -8.48 -5.14 11.60
N ALA A 27 -7.69 -6.20 11.36
CA ALA A 27 -6.31 -6.10 10.91
C ALA A 27 -6.21 -5.56 9.47
N TYR A 28 -7.08 -6.03 8.58
CA TYR A 28 -7.15 -5.56 7.19
C TYR A 28 -7.49 -4.07 7.11
N GLU A 29 -8.52 -3.63 7.83
CA GLU A 29 -8.93 -2.22 7.90
C GLU A 29 -7.81 -1.36 8.48
N SER A 30 -7.16 -1.83 9.55
CA SER A 30 -6.00 -1.14 10.13
C SER A 30 -4.87 -0.95 9.10
N LEU A 31 -4.55 -1.97 8.30
CA LEU A 31 -3.55 -1.87 7.25
C LEU A 31 -3.96 -0.89 6.15
N LYS A 32 -5.22 -0.93 5.70
CA LYS A 32 -5.73 -0.01 4.68
C LYS A 32 -5.75 1.43 5.17
N LEU A 33 -6.18 1.69 6.40
CA LEU A 33 -6.15 3.01 7.03
C LEU A 33 -4.73 3.62 7.05
N HIS A 34 -3.73 2.77 7.27
CA HIS A 34 -2.33 3.20 7.30
C HIS A 34 -1.68 3.32 5.91
N GLY A 35 -2.44 3.05 4.84
CA GLY A 35 -2.01 3.19 3.46
C GLY A 35 -1.20 2.01 2.93
N TYR A 36 -1.40 0.80 3.48
CA TYR A 36 -0.86 -0.43 2.91
C TYR A 36 -1.80 -0.98 1.84
N ASP A 37 -1.22 -1.45 0.74
CA ASP A 37 -1.96 -2.17 -0.29
C ASP A 37 -1.90 -3.68 -0.06
N VAL A 38 -2.91 -4.21 0.64
CA VAL A 38 -3.06 -5.65 0.86
C VAL A 38 -3.57 -6.30 -0.43
N ALA A 39 -2.72 -7.09 -1.08
CA ALA A 39 -3.00 -7.76 -2.34
C ALA A 39 -3.75 -9.09 -2.15
N PHE A 40 -3.55 -9.76 -1.00
CA PHE A 40 -4.16 -11.06 -0.72
C PHE A 40 -4.27 -11.31 0.79
N VAL A 41 -5.26 -12.12 1.19
CA VAL A 41 -5.42 -12.61 2.57
C VAL A 41 -5.38 -14.13 2.58
N VAL A 42 -4.45 -14.72 3.34
CA VAL A 42 -4.28 -16.17 3.50
C VAL A 42 -4.77 -16.57 4.89
N PHE A 43 -5.45 -17.71 4.99
CA PHE A 43 -5.86 -18.28 6.27
C PHE A 43 -5.41 -19.75 6.31
N GLU A 44 -5.10 -20.24 7.50
CA GLU A 44 -5.00 -21.68 7.71
C GLU A 44 -6.41 -22.26 7.81
N ASP A 45 -6.68 -23.30 7.01
CA ASP A 45 -7.93 -24.05 7.12
C ASP A 45 -7.86 -24.94 8.37
N HIS A 46 -8.50 -24.47 9.44
CA HIS A 46 -8.77 -25.29 10.60
C HIS A 46 -10.10 -26.02 10.41
N SER A 47 -10.11 -26.97 9.47
CA SER A 47 -11.11 -28.03 9.48
C SER A 47 -11.13 -28.63 10.89
N LEU A 48 -12.31 -28.82 11.51
CA LEU A 48 -12.47 -29.37 12.87
C LEU A 48 -12.02 -30.85 13.01
N VAL A 49 -11.25 -31.34 12.05
CA VAL A 49 -10.79 -32.71 11.94
C VAL A 49 -9.34 -32.74 12.44
N ASN A 50 -9.09 -33.53 13.48
CA ASN A 50 -7.77 -33.78 14.07
C ASN A 50 -6.87 -34.58 13.11
N GLU A 51 -6.60 -34.10 11.90
CA GLU A 51 -5.50 -34.64 11.09
C GLU A 51 -4.21 -33.97 11.51
N ILE A 52 -3.49 -34.63 12.41
CA ILE A 52 -2.20 -34.16 12.90
C ILE A 52 -1.15 -34.49 11.83
N CYS A 53 -1.00 -33.61 10.85
CA CYS A 53 0.16 -33.64 9.95
C CYS A 53 1.38 -33.13 10.73
N HIS A 54 2.10 -34.04 11.40
CA HIS A 54 3.27 -33.69 12.21
C HIS A 54 4.50 -33.27 11.38
N ASP A 55 4.54 -33.56 10.07
CA ASP A 55 5.62 -33.16 9.18
C ASP A 55 5.25 -31.91 8.37
N LEU A 56 6.02 -30.84 8.59
CA LEU A 56 5.89 -29.58 7.86
C LEU A 56 6.23 -29.75 6.37
N THR A 57 7.05 -30.73 6.02
CA THR A 57 7.46 -30.99 4.63
C THR A 57 6.28 -31.47 3.80
N GLU A 58 5.53 -32.47 4.32
CA GLU A 58 4.32 -32.98 3.69
C GLU A 58 3.23 -31.89 3.58
N TRP A 59 3.04 -31.08 4.63
CA TRP A 59 2.11 -29.95 4.59
C TRP A 59 2.51 -28.90 3.55
N LEU A 60 3.80 -28.59 3.44
CA LEU A 60 4.33 -27.62 2.47
C LEU A 60 4.15 -28.13 1.04
N GLU A 61 4.40 -29.42 0.80
CA GLU A 61 4.15 -30.08 -0.49
C GLU A 61 2.66 -30.01 -0.86
N LYS A 62 1.77 -30.33 0.08
CA LYS A 62 0.30 -30.20 -0.12
C LYS A 62 -0.14 -28.76 -0.39
N SER A 63 0.52 -27.78 0.24
CA SER A 63 0.20 -26.35 0.13
C SER A 63 0.92 -25.65 -1.02
N GLN A 64 1.73 -26.36 -1.80
CA GLN A 64 2.58 -25.76 -2.85
C GLN A 64 1.78 -24.97 -3.88
N THR A 65 0.58 -25.43 -4.23
CA THR A 65 -0.31 -24.76 -5.20
C THR A 65 -0.81 -23.41 -4.68
N VAL A 66 -1.13 -23.32 -3.40
CA VAL A 66 -1.52 -22.06 -2.73
C VAL A 66 -0.36 -21.08 -2.73
N PHE A 67 0.84 -21.52 -2.33
CA PHE A 67 2.03 -20.66 -2.32
C PHE A 67 2.45 -20.21 -3.73
N SER A 68 2.29 -21.08 -4.74
CA SER A 68 2.56 -20.73 -6.13
C SER A 68 1.60 -19.66 -6.64
N SER A 69 0.30 -19.84 -6.35
CA SER A 69 -0.73 -18.86 -6.70
C SER A 69 -0.50 -17.53 -5.99
N LEU A 70 -0.13 -17.58 -4.70
CA LEU A 70 0.21 -16.40 -3.90
C LEU A 70 1.39 -15.63 -4.52
N LYS A 71 2.46 -16.33 -4.90
CA LYS A 71 3.62 -15.75 -5.58
C LYS A 71 3.21 -15.07 -6.89
N GLU A 72 2.40 -15.73 -7.71
CA GLU A 72 1.92 -15.16 -8.98
C GLU A 72 1.10 -13.89 -8.76
N ILE A 73 0.19 -13.88 -7.78
CA ILE A 73 -0.61 -12.71 -7.42
C ILE A 73 0.29 -11.56 -6.97
N MET A 74 1.27 -11.82 -6.09
CA MET A 74 2.22 -10.79 -5.63
C MET A 74 3.02 -10.20 -6.79
N LEU A 75 3.54 -11.04 -7.66
CA LEU A 75 4.31 -10.60 -8.82
C LEU A 75 3.43 -9.80 -9.78
N SER A 76 2.21 -10.26 -10.06
CA SER A 76 1.26 -9.56 -10.91
C SER A 76 0.89 -8.18 -10.34
N ALA A 77 0.58 -8.11 -9.05
CA ALA A 77 0.28 -6.85 -8.36
C ALA A 77 1.48 -5.88 -8.40
N PHE A 78 2.69 -6.39 -8.17
CA PHE A 78 3.91 -5.59 -8.25
C PHE A 78 4.13 -5.04 -9.66
N HIS A 79 4.09 -5.89 -10.69
CA HIS A 79 4.29 -5.46 -12.08
C HIS A 79 3.22 -4.44 -12.52
N GLY A 80 1.95 -4.69 -12.19
CA GLY A 80 0.85 -3.77 -12.49
C GLY A 80 1.02 -2.40 -11.83
N ARG A 81 1.54 -2.36 -10.60
CA ARG A 81 1.89 -1.10 -9.92
C ARG A 81 3.06 -0.38 -10.60
N MET A 82 4.14 -1.10 -10.91
CA MET A 82 5.31 -0.52 -11.55
C MET A 82 4.98 0.05 -12.94
N GLN A 83 4.20 -0.68 -13.74
CA GLN A 83 3.72 -0.20 -15.03
C GLN A 83 2.86 1.07 -14.88
N ARG A 84 1.97 1.11 -13.89
CA ARG A 84 1.14 2.29 -13.61
C ARG A 84 2.01 3.51 -13.32
N LEU A 85 3.00 3.37 -12.44
CA LEU A 85 3.95 4.44 -12.08
C LEU A 85 4.76 4.90 -13.30
N HIS A 86 5.24 3.94 -14.10
CA HIS A 86 5.99 4.21 -15.33
C HIS A 86 5.18 5.04 -16.33
N ASP A 87 3.88 4.78 -16.48
CA ASP A 87 3.03 5.50 -17.43
C ASP A 87 2.37 6.77 -16.83
N MET A 88 2.55 7.04 -15.53
CA MET A 88 1.86 8.15 -14.85
C MET A 88 2.34 9.51 -15.35
N TRP A 89 3.64 9.72 -15.57
CA TRP A 89 4.15 11.01 -16.01
C TRP A 89 3.66 11.37 -17.42
N LYS A 90 3.57 10.39 -18.34
CA LYS A 90 3.04 10.58 -19.70
C LYS A 90 1.61 11.08 -19.64
N ARG A 91 0.77 10.34 -18.91
CA ARG A 91 -0.65 10.69 -18.70
C ARG A 91 -0.81 12.04 -18.05
N ALA A 92 0.02 12.36 -17.05
CA ALA A 92 -0.04 13.64 -16.37
C ALA A 92 0.24 14.81 -17.33
N ARG A 93 1.20 14.67 -18.24
CA ARG A 93 1.49 15.68 -19.27
C ARG A 93 0.30 15.92 -20.22
N ASP A 94 -0.36 14.84 -20.63
CA ASP A 94 -1.43 14.89 -21.62
C ASP A 94 -2.78 15.35 -21.04
N ILE A 95 -3.00 15.13 -19.75
CA ILE A 95 -4.31 15.31 -19.09
C ILE A 95 -4.32 16.53 -18.16
N PHE A 96 -3.23 16.82 -17.44
CA PHE A 96 -3.26 17.87 -16.42
C PHE A 96 -2.95 19.25 -16.97
N TRP A 97 -3.68 20.23 -16.45
CA TRP A 97 -3.36 21.66 -16.54
C TRP A 97 -2.87 22.14 -15.18
N TRP A 98 -1.55 22.21 -14.98
CA TRP A 98 -0.95 22.57 -13.69
C TRP A 98 -1.03 24.08 -13.46
N PRO A 99 -1.42 24.51 -12.25
CA PRO A 99 -1.40 25.93 -11.92
C PRO A 99 0.05 26.46 -11.91
N PHE A 100 0.24 27.72 -12.32
CA PHE A 100 1.53 28.41 -12.32
C PHE A 100 2.66 27.66 -13.08
N THR A 101 2.31 26.87 -14.10
CA THR A 101 3.26 26.08 -14.90
C THR A 101 3.10 26.41 -16.38
N GLN A 102 4.20 26.75 -17.06
CA GLN A 102 4.20 26.91 -18.51
C GLN A 102 4.43 25.55 -19.18
N HIS A 103 3.36 24.93 -19.67
CA HIS A 103 3.36 23.52 -20.11
C HIS A 103 4.32 23.21 -21.27
N GLU A 104 4.51 24.14 -22.21
CA GLU A 104 5.37 23.93 -23.38
C GLU A 104 6.85 23.73 -23.04
N ILE A 105 7.30 24.28 -21.92
CA ILE A 105 8.71 24.28 -21.52
C ILE A 105 9.03 23.23 -20.46
N VAL A 106 8.05 22.48 -19.96
CA VAL A 106 8.29 21.43 -18.95
C VAL A 106 8.82 20.18 -19.66
N PRO A 107 10.07 19.76 -19.41
CA PRO A 107 10.58 18.51 -19.91
C PRO A 107 9.81 17.35 -19.28
N ILE A 108 9.52 16.35 -20.09
CA ILE A 108 8.90 15.08 -19.69
C ILE A 108 9.59 14.49 -18.45
N GLU A 109 10.92 14.46 -18.47
CA GLU A 109 11.79 13.88 -17.45
C GLU A 109 11.74 14.62 -16.09
N ASN A 110 11.21 15.85 -16.08
CA ASN A 110 11.09 16.66 -14.87
C ASN A 110 9.76 16.45 -14.14
N ILE A 111 8.80 15.71 -14.72
CA ILE A 111 7.53 15.41 -14.05
C ILE A 111 7.80 14.39 -12.95
N THR A 112 7.75 14.84 -11.70
CA THR A 112 7.97 13.97 -10.53
C THR A 112 6.73 13.10 -10.27
N VAL A 113 6.90 11.78 -10.32
CA VAL A 113 5.86 10.82 -9.94
C VAL A 113 5.98 10.51 -8.44
N ILE A 114 5.04 11.03 -7.65
CA ILE A 114 4.98 10.78 -6.20
C ILE A 114 4.10 9.56 -5.94
N ASP A 115 4.69 8.50 -5.39
CA ASP A 115 3.99 7.26 -4.99
C ASP A 115 3.36 7.41 -3.61
N SER A 116 4.09 7.98 -2.65
CA SER A 116 3.62 8.10 -1.26
C SER A 116 4.29 9.26 -0.51
N ARG A 117 3.81 9.56 0.69
CA ARG A 117 4.50 10.44 1.65
C ARG A 117 4.53 9.81 3.04
N CYS A 118 5.70 9.83 3.66
CA CYS A 118 5.92 9.41 5.04
C CYS A 118 6.67 10.51 5.81
N GLY A 119 5.95 11.18 6.72
CA GLY A 119 6.46 12.36 7.41
C GLY A 119 6.86 13.46 6.43
N LYS A 120 8.12 13.90 6.47
CA LYS A 120 8.65 14.98 5.62
C LYS A 120 9.22 14.51 4.28
N LYS A 121 9.08 13.22 3.94
CA LYS A 121 9.69 12.64 2.74
C LYS A 121 8.62 12.06 1.81
N PHE A 122 8.73 12.39 0.53
CA PHE A 122 8.04 11.70 -0.54
C PHE A 122 8.79 10.41 -0.89
N ALA A 123 8.03 9.38 -1.26
CA ALA A 123 8.52 8.26 -2.05
C ALA A 123 8.25 8.61 -3.52
N ILE A 124 9.31 8.83 -4.29
CA ILE A 124 9.23 9.21 -5.70
C ILE A 124 9.65 8.05 -6.58
N HIS A 125 8.88 7.80 -7.65
CA HIS A 125 9.28 6.85 -8.69
C HIS A 125 10.20 7.57 -9.68
N LYS A 126 11.36 6.95 -9.94
CA LYS A 126 12.32 7.37 -10.94
C LYS A 126 12.41 6.32 -12.02
N ALA A 127 11.99 6.69 -13.23
CA ALA A 127 12.09 5.89 -14.43
C ALA A 127 13.40 6.20 -15.16
N ASP A 128 14.54 5.93 -14.51
CA ASP A 128 15.87 6.01 -15.14
C ASP A 128 16.25 4.64 -15.75
N SER A 129 17.53 4.24 -15.71
CA SER A 129 17.99 2.91 -16.18
C SER A 129 17.38 1.73 -15.42
N TYR A 130 16.87 1.96 -14.21
CA TYR A 130 16.14 0.99 -13.39
C TYR A 130 14.95 1.69 -12.75
N ASP A 131 13.80 1.02 -12.71
CA ASP A 131 12.65 1.50 -11.95
C ASP A 131 12.98 1.49 -10.45
N LEU A 132 13.14 2.68 -9.88
CA LEU A 132 13.52 2.85 -8.48
C LEU A 132 12.51 3.75 -7.76
N ILE A 133 12.15 3.38 -6.54
CA ILE A 133 11.48 4.28 -5.61
C ILE A 133 12.55 4.86 -4.68
N ALA A 134 12.70 6.18 -4.70
CA ALA A 134 13.66 6.91 -3.87
C ALA A 134 12.94 7.84 -2.88
N GLN A 135 13.55 8.08 -1.72
CA GLN A 135 13.04 9.09 -0.81
C GLN A 135 13.55 10.49 -1.21
N GLN A 136 12.65 11.48 -1.21
CA GLN A 136 13.00 12.88 -1.38
C GLN A 136 12.35 13.74 -0.29
N PHE A 137 13.13 14.61 0.34
CA PHE A 137 12.60 15.54 1.35
C PHE A 137 11.75 16.63 0.69
N ASP A 138 10.56 16.89 1.25
CA ASP A 138 9.69 17.97 0.79
C ASP A 138 10.17 19.32 1.36
N ALA A 139 11.09 19.95 0.64
CA ALA A 139 11.69 21.22 1.05
C ALA A 139 10.75 22.43 0.84
N CYS A 140 9.83 22.36 -0.13
CA CYS A 140 8.86 23.44 -0.37
C CYS A 140 7.62 23.31 0.53
N ALA A 141 7.59 22.28 1.39
CA ALA A 141 6.49 21.97 2.28
C ALA A 141 5.14 21.92 1.54
N SER A 142 5.11 21.31 0.35
CA SER A 142 3.91 21.17 -0.47
C SER A 142 3.16 22.49 -0.64
N ARG A 143 3.90 23.55 -1.01
CA ARG A 143 3.43 24.95 -1.06
C ARG A 143 3.02 25.49 0.33
N TRP A 144 3.92 25.35 1.29
CA TRP A 144 3.77 25.83 2.68
C TRP A 144 2.59 25.22 3.47
N THR A 145 2.00 24.14 2.98
CA THR A 145 0.90 23.44 3.67
C THR A 145 1.41 22.35 4.62
N GLN A 146 2.62 21.84 4.39
CA GLN A 146 3.12 20.68 5.12
C GLN A 146 3.75 21.08 6.47
N GLY A 147 3.07 20.73 7.56
CA GLY A 147 3.58 20.86 8.93
C GLY A 147 3.68 19.55 9.72
N LEU A 148 3.13 18.45 9.20
CA LEU A 148 2.97 17.20 9.95
C LEU A 148 4.27 16.37 9.96
N ASP A 149 4.69 15.99 11.16
CA ASP A 149 5.65 14.90 11.35
C ASP A 149 4.97 13.53 11.19
N ILE A 150 5.74 12.45 11.29
CA ILE A 150 5.20 11.09 11.10
C ILE A 150 4.14 10.72 12.13
N ASN A 151 4.28 11.17 13.38
CA ASN A 151 3.33 10.83 14.45
C ASN A 151 2.01 11.56 14.25
N LEU A 152 2.07 12.83 13.86
CA LEU A 152 0.91 13.63 13.55
C LEU A 152 0.21 13.15 12.28
N GLN A 153 0.97 12.68 11.27
CA GLN A 153 0.38 12.08 10.07
C GLN A 153 -0.46 10.84 10.41
N VAL A 154 0.05 9.93 11.26
CA VAL A 154 -0.71 8.73 11.68
C VAL A 154 -1.93 9.12 12.50
N ARG A 155 -1.78 9.98 13.51
CA ARG A 155 -2.92 10.42 14.33
C ARG A 155 -4.01 11.11 13.52
N HIS A 156 -3.65 11.84 12.48
CA HIS A 156 -4.62 12.51 11.62
C HIS A 156 -5.45 11.49 10.83
N LEU A 157 -4.83 10.42 10.32
CA LEU A 157 -5.53 9.30 9.68
C LEU A 157 -6.52 8.65 10.66
N ASP A 158 -6.07 8.33 11.87
CA ASP A 158 -6.93 7.73 12.91
C ASP A 158 -8.09 8.65 13.34
N SER A 159 -7.89 9.97 13.28
CA SER A 159 -8.93 10.94 13.64
C SER A 159 -9.99 11.13 12.56
N SER A 160 -9.65 10.85 11.30
CA SER A 160 -10.54 11.03 10.15
C SER A 160 -11.70 10.02 10.14
N GLU A 161 -11.56 8.87 10.81
CA GLU A 161 -12.62 7.86 10.92
C GLU A 161 -13.61 8.11 12.08
N ARG A 162 -13.30 9.03 13.02
CA ARG A 162 -14.20 9.31 14.16
C ARG A 162 -15.42 10.16 13.81
N VAL A 163 -15.57 10.58 12.56
CA VAL A 163 -16.71 11.37 12.09
C VAL A 163 -17.55 10.44 11.21
N ASP A 164 -18.55 9.76 11.79
CA ASP A 164 -19.78 9.26 11.12
C ASP A 164 -20.52 8.12 11.89
N TYR A 165 -20.73 8.25 13.21
CA TYR A 165 -21.60 7.31 13.95
C TYR A 165 -22.62 7.95 14.92
N THR A 166 -22.87 9.26 14.87
CA THR A 166 -23.83 9.93 15.76
C THR A 166 -25.13 10.40 15.11
N SER A 167 -25.41 10.04 13.85
CA SER A 167 -26.64 10.44 13.15
C SER A 167 -27.52 9.26 12.72
N TYR A 168 -27.72 8.28 13.60
CA TYR A 168 -28.86 7.37 13.52
C TYR A 168 -29.37 7.11 14.95
N SER A 169 -30.22 8.00 15.43
CA SER A 169 -31.11 7.73 16.55
C SER A 169 -32.50 7.48 15.97
N PHE A 170 -33.10 6.35 16.35
CA PHE A 170 -34.53 6.05 16.12
C PHE A 170 -35.43 7.03 16.91
#